data_AF-A0A946ED80-F1
#
_entry.id   AF-A0A946ED80-F1
#
_cell.length_a   1.000
_cell.length_b   1.000
_cell.length_c   1.000
_cell.angle_alpha   90.00
_cell.angle_beta   90.00
_cell.angle_gamma   90.00
#
_symmetry.space_group_name_H-M   'P 1'
#
loop_
_entity.id
_entity.type
_entity.pdbx_description
1 polymer ?
#
loop_
_entity_poly.entity_id
_entity_poly.type
_entity_poly.pdbx_seq_one_letter_code
_entity_poly.pdbx_strand_id
1 'polypeptide(L)'
;MRLSRYFLPVLKENPTEAQIVSHRLMLRAGMIKQASAGIYSWLPLGFKVMRKIEDIVHQEQIRAGHIPMLMPTLQSADLWRESGRFDGYGEEMLRMKDRQGRDMLFSPTAEEMFTDVFRAHVNSYKDLPLTLYQVQWKFRDEIRPRFGVMRGREFYMKDGYNFDMSKEDALHAYNRHLVSYLRTYERMGLQAIPMRADSGPIGGDYTHEFLVLADTGESEVFYDSKVTDIQLGEREIDYDSVDQCQSILEEFTALYARTGETHEANQFGSIPKERQRSARGIEVGQIFYFGTLYSEKLGALVTDDQGNKVPVHMGSHGIGVSRLVGAIIEASHDDKGIIWPEGVTPFHCGIVNLKQGDDDTDAACEALYSGLTALGLEPLYDDRKERAGGKFATMDLIGLPWRITVGPRGLKNGVVEVTSRRSGESEELPIEQALTRIAG
;
A
#
# COMPACT_ATOMS: atom_id res chain seq x y z
N MET A 1 -21.51 6.09 9.44
CA MET A 1 -21.07 7.42 9.91
C MET A 1 -22.00 8.52 9.41
N ARG A 2 -22.35 9.52 10.24
CA ARG A 2 -23.04 10.74 9.78
C ARG A 2 -22.04 11.84 9.46
N LEU A 3 -22.20 12.52 8.33
CA LEU A 3 -21.24 13.52 7.86
C LEU A 3 -21.26 14.79 8.74
N SER A 4 -22.40 15.15 9.33
CA SER A 4 -22.50 16.23 10.33
C SER A 4 -21.66 15.99 11.59
N ARG A 5 -21.27 14.73 11.85
CA ARG A 5 -20.46 14.28 12.99
C ARG A 5 -19.07 13.77 12.56
N TYR A 6 -18.69 14.00 11.31
CA TYR A 6 -17.42 13.55 10.75
C TYR A 6 -16.58 14.75 10.32
N PHE A 7 -15.29 14.75 10.66
CA PHE A 7 -14.39 15.82 10.26
C PHE A 7 -13.87 15.56 8.84
N LEU A 8 -14.48 16.27 7.87
CA LEU A 8 -14.16 16.18 6.44
C LEU A 8 -14.05 17.57 5.81
N PRO A 9 -12.88 18.24 5.93
CA PRO A 9 -12.68 19.61 5.46
C PRO A 9 -12.39 19.65 3.95
N VAL A 10 -13.40 19.41 3.11
CA VAL A 10 -13.23 19.44 1.65
C VAL A 10 -12.88 20.84 1.13
N LEU A 11 -12.00 20.90 0.12
CA LEU A 11 -11.60 22.15 -0.54
C LEU A 11 -12.28 22.29 -1.91
N LYS A 12 -12.81 23.48 -2.17
CA LYS A 12 -13.46 23.81 -3.45
C LYS A 12 -12.45 24.00 -4.59
N GLU A 13 -11.34 24.66 -4.27
CA GLU A 13 -10.30 25.02 -5.24
C GLU A 13 -9.12 24.04 -5.19
N ASN A 14 -8.37 23.96 -6.29
CA ASN A 14 -7.15 23.17 -6.34
C ASN A 14 -6.03 23.88 -5.55
N PRO A 15 -5.39 23.20 -4.58
CA PRO A 15 -4.22 23.75 -3.89
C PRO A 15 -3.08 24.00 -4.88
N THR A 16 -2.46 25.18 -4.82
CA THR A 16 -1.44 25.62 -5.79
C THR A 16 -0.10 24.90 -5.60
N GLU A 17 0.14 24.35 -4.40
CA GLU A 17 1.31 23.57 -4.04
C GLU A 17 1.29 22.13 -4.61
N ALA A 18 0.13 21.65 -5.07
CA ALA A 18 -0.04 20.27 -5.50
C ALA A 18 0.26 20.07 -7.00
N GLN A 19 1.36 19.38 -7.28
CA GLN A 19 1.86 19.16 -8.66
C GLN A 19 1.22 17.97 -9.38
N ILE A 20 0.82 16.92 -8.64
CA ILE A 20 0.23 15.69 -9.21
C ILE A 20 -1.21 15.49 -8.73
N VAL A 21 -1.95 14.62 -9.43
CA VAL A 21 -3.40 14.46 -9.23
C VAL A 21 -3.70 13.88 -7.86
N SER A 22 -3.01 12.83 -7.44
CA SER A 22 -3.18 12.21 -6.13
C SER A 22 -2.97 13.20 -4.99
N HIS A 23 -1.88 13.97 -5.00
CA HIS A 23 -1.63 14.98 -3.98
C HIS A 23 -2.75 16.03 -3.94
N ARG A 24 -3.19 16.53 -5.10
CA ARG A 24 -4.28 17.50 -5.20
C ARG A 24 -5.59 16.94 -4.67
N LEU A 25 -5.97 15.72 -5.06
CA LEU A 25 -7.21 15.08 -4.64
C LEU A 25 -7.19 14.74 -3.16
N MET A 26 -6.08 14.26 -2.59
CA MET A 26 -5.97 13.99 -1.16
C MET A 26 -6.13 15.25 -0.31
N LEU A 27 -5.57 16.39 -0.74
CA LEU A 27 -5.80 17.68 -0.08
C LEU A 27 -7.26 18.13 -0.24
N ARG A 28 -7.81 18.08 -1.45
CA ARG A 28 -9.19 18.52 -1.72
C ARG A 28 -10.25 17.67 -1.03
N ALA A 29 -10.05 16.37 -0.95
CA ALA A 29 -10.93 15.44 -0.27
C ALA A 29 -10.77 15.49 1.26
N GLY A 30 -9.90 16.35 1.79
CA GLY A 30 -9.69 16.47 3.23
C GLY A 30 -9.09 15.20 3.84
N MET A 31 -8.20 14.51 3.12
CA MET A 31 -7.54 13.28 3.57
C MET A 31 -6.22 13.54 4.30
N ILE A 32 -5.49 14.57 3.89
CA ILE A 32 -4.20 14.94 4.49
C ILE A 32 -4.11 16.46 4.67
N LYS A 33 -3.25 16.87 5.59
CA LYS A 33 -2.83 18.26 5.76
C LYS A 33 -1.32 18.30 5.95
N GLN A 34 -0.62 19.09 5.16
CA GLN A 34 0.81 19.27 5.31
C GLN A 34 1.12 19.97 6.65
N ALA A 35 2.04 19.38 7.42
CA ALA A 35 2.55 19.93 8.68
C ALA A 35 3.93 20.58 8.48
N SER A 36 4.78 19.95 7.66
CA SER A 36 6.08 20.47 7.21
C SER A 36 6.41 19.88 5.83
N ALA A 37 7.51 20.31 5.21
CA ALA A 37 7.97 19.75 3.93
C ALA A 37 8.08 18.21 4.03
N GLY A 38 7.29 17.49 3.22
CA GLY A 38 7.26 16.02 3.22
C GLY A 38 6.65 15.35 4.46
N ILE A 39 5.99 16.08 5.36
CA ILE A 39 5.41 15.54 6.60
C ILE A 39 3.93 15.92 6.66
N TYR A 40 3.04 14.93 6.79
CA TYR A 40 1.61 15.11 6.66
C TYR A 40 0.85 14.57 7.87
N SER A 41 -0.13 15.34 8.33
CA SER A 41 -1.17 14.84 9.21
C SER A 41 -2.22 14.08 8.39
N TRP A 42 -2.56 12.87 8.81
CA TRP A 42 -3.62 12.06 8.21
C TRP A 42 -4.96 12.42 8.84
N LEU A 43 -5.84 13.02 8.05
CA LEU A 43 -7.19 13.39 8.48
C LEU A 43 -8.10 12.15 8.43
N PRO A 44 -9.29 12.15 9.08
CA PRO A 44 -10.06 10.92 9.31
C PRO A 44 -10.33 10.08 8.06
N LEU A 45 -10.67 10.70 6.92
CA LEU A 45 -10.89 9.97 5.67
C LEU A 45 -9.61 9.29 5.17
N GLY A 46 -8.49 10.02 5.11
CA GLY A 46 -7.20 9.48 4.69
C GLY A 46 -6.67 8.42 5.64
N PHE A 47 -6.78 8.66 6.95
CA PHE A 47 -6.40 7.70 7.98
C PHE A 47 -7.19 6.39 7.85
N LYS A 48 -8.51 6.48 7.60
CA LYS A 48 -9.35 5.28 7.41
C LYS A 48 -8.91 4.46 6.19
N VAL A 49 -8.59 5.10 5.06
CA VAL A 49 -8.05 4.41 3.87
C VAL A 49 -6.70 3.76 4.19
N MET A 50 -5.78 4.50 4.81
CA MET A 50 -4.47 3.97 5.19
C MET A 50 -4.60 2.73 6.10
N ARG A 51 -5.55 2.73 7.04
CA ARG A 51 -5.85 1.57 7.88
C ARG A 51 -6.41 0.38 7.09
N LYS A 52 -7.30 0.59 6.12
CA LYS A 52 -7.79 -0.50 5.25
C LYS A 52 -6.66 -1.13 4.44
N ILE A 53 -5.74 -0.32 3.93
CA ILE A 53 -4.54 -0.80 3.23
C ILE A 53 -3.66 -1.61 4.18
N GLU A 54 -3.38 -1.10 5.38
CA GLU A 54 -2.62 -1.81 6.40
C GLU A 54 -3.26 -3.18 6.75
N ASP A 55 -4.58 -3.23 6.91
CA ASP A 55 -5.30 -4.46 7.23
C ASP A 55 -5.15 -5.51 6.11
N ILE A 56 -5.25 -5.11 4.83
CA ILE A 56 -4.98 -6.02 3.70
C ILE A 56 -3.55 -6.53 3.74
N VAL A 57 -2.57 -5.64 3.96
CA VAL A 57 -1.16 -6.02 4.06
C VAL A 57 -0.96 -7.04 5.17
N HIS A 58 -1.49 -6.82 6.38
CA HIS A 58 -1.40 -7.78 7.47
C HIS A 58 -1.99 -9.14 7.10
N GLN A 59 -3.18 -9.15 6.50
CA GLN A 59 -3.86 -10.39 6.10
C GLN A 59 -3.03 -11.21 5.12
N GLU A 60 -2.46 -10.60 4.08
CA GLU A 60 -1.67 -11.32 3.08
C GLU A 60 -0.25 -11.68 3.56
N GLN A 61 0.33 -10.92 4.50
CA GLN A 61 1.59 -11.31 5.15
C GLN A 61 1.39 -12.50 6.09
N ILE A 62 0.32 -12.49 6.90
CA ILE A 62 -0.01 -13.61 7.80
C ILE A 62 -0.38 -14.86 7.00
N ARG A 63 -1.11 -14.71 5.89
CA ARG A 63 -1.43 -15.81 4.97
C ARG A 63 -0.16 -16.48 4.42
N ALA A 64 0.90 -15.72 4.19
CA ALA A 64 2.19 -16.22 3.73
C ALA A 64 3.08 -16.79 4.87
N GLY A 65 2.56 -16.90 6.10
CA GLY A 65 3.28 -17.41 7.26
C GLY A 65 4.20 -16.39 7.94
N HIS A 66 4.13 -15.10 7.57
CA HIS A 66 4.96 -14.08 8.20
C HIS A 66 4.36 -13.63 9.55
N ILE A 67 5.22 -13.31 10.51
CA ILE A 67 4.82 -13.02 11.90
C ILE A 67 4.96 -11.52 12.19
N PRO A 68 3.89 -10.81 12.60
CA PRO A 68 3.97 -9.39 12.90
C PRO A 68 4.66 -9.14 14.25
N MET A 69 5.47 -8.09 14.29
CA MET A 69 6.06 -7.50 15.49
C MET A 69 6.18 -5.98 15.32
N LEU A 70 6.67 -5.26 16.33
CA LEU A 70 6.83 -3.81 16.26
C LEU A 70 8.14 -3.37 16.91
N MET A 71 9.01 -2.75 16.11
CA MET A 71 10.26 -2.14 16.57
C MET A 71 10.05 -0.65 16.90
N PRO A 72 10.90 -0.08 17.78
CA PRO A 72 10.93 1.35 18.02
C PRO A 72 11.34 2.15 16.76
N THR A 73 10.80 3.36 16.63
CA THR A 73 11.17 4.31 15.58
C THR A 73 12.54 4.95 15.83
N LEU A 74 12.96 5.06 17.09
CA LEU A 74 14.29 5.52 17.47
C LEU A 74 15.23 4.32 17.64
N GLN A 75 16.38 4.36 17.00
CA GLN A 75 17.38 3.30 17.03
C GLN A 75 18.73 3.83 17.52
N SER A 76 19.50 2.96 18.19
CA SER A 76 20.86 3.29 18.61
C SER A 76 21.77 3.39 17.39
N ALA A 77 22.60 4.44 17.33
CA ALA A 77 23.62 4.53 16.30
C ALA A 77 24.68 3.43 16.42
N ASP A 78 24.91 2.87 17.61
CA ASP A 78 25.90 1.80 17.83
C ASP A 78 25.56 0.55 17.01
N LEU A 79 24.29 0.19 16.97
CA LEU A 79 23.80 -0.94 16.19
C LEU A 79 24.06 -0.74 14.67
N TRP A 80 23.91 0.49 14.18
CA TRP A 80 24.19 0.84 12.78
C TRP A 80 25.68 0.95 12.47
N ARG A 81 26.52 1.16 13.49
CA ARG A 81 27.98 1.09 13.36
C ARG A 81 28.45 -0.34 13.21
N GLU A 82 27.80 -1.31 13.86
CA GLU A 82 28.10 -2.74 13.68
C GLU A 82 27.93 -3.19 12.22
N SER A 83 26.88 -2.72 11.53
CA SER A 83 26.67 -3.01 10.10
C SER A 83 27.55 -2.16 9.16
N GLY A 84 28.17 -1.11 9.69
CA GLY A 84 28.89 -0.09 8.93
C GLY A 84 27.99 0.88 8.17
N ARG A 85 26.67 0.82 8.35
CA ARG A 85 25.71 1.68 7.61
C ARG A 85 25.48 3.04 8.24
N PHE A 86 25.86 3.25 9.52
CA PHE A 86 25.65 4.55 10.16
C PHE A 86 26.23 5.71 9.34
N ASP A 87 27.51 5.61 8.97
CA ASP A 87 28.18 6.63 8.14
C ASP A 87 27.88 6.46 6.64
N GLY A 88 27.68 5.22 6.18
CA GLY A 88 27.42 4.90 4.77
C GLY A 88 26.04 5.29 4.24
N TYR A 89 25.05 5.50 5.11
CA TYR A 89 23.67 5.83 4.67
C TYR A 89 23.54 7.24 4.08
N GLY A 90 24.45 8.15 4.41
CA GLY A 90 24.45 9.53 3.93
C GLY A 90 23.43 10.44 4.64
N GLU A 91 23.14 11.58 4.00
CA GLU A 91 22.37 12.69 4.60
C GLU A 91 20.86 12.39 4.73
N GLU A 92 20.36 11.34 4.06
CA GLU A 92 18.96 10.92 4.22
C GLU A 92 18.68 10.33 5.61
N MET A 93 19.71 9.95 6.37
CA MET A 93 19.54 9.47 7.74
C MET A 93 19.34 10.63 8.71
N LEU A 94 18.15 10.70 9.32
CA LEU A 94 17.89 11.66 10.39
C LEU A 94 18.57 11.23 11.69
N ARG A 95 19.75 11.80 11.95
CA ARG A 95 20.55 11.58 13.17
C ARG A 95 20.17 12.57 14.27
N MET A 96 20.24 12.12 15.51
CA MET A 96 19.96 12.95 16.69
C MET A 96 20.78 12.51 17.91
N LYS A 97 20.80 13.35 18.95
CA LYS A 97 21.38 13.02 20.25
C LYS A 97 20.32 13.13 21.34
N ASP A 98 20.33 12.20 22.28
CA ASP A 98 19.50 12.32 23.48
C ASP A 98 20.11 13.33 24.48
N ARG A 99 19.41 13.55 25.61
CA ARG A 99 19.86 14.49 26.66
C ARG A 99 21.15 14.07 27.38
N GLN A 100 21.60 12.84 27.20
CA GLN A 100 22.87 12.31 27.73
C GLN A 100 23.97 12.31 26.67
N GLY A 101 23.69 12.80 25.46
CA GLY A 101 24.65 12.86 24.35
C GLY A 101 24.78 11.56 23.56
N ARG A 102 23.91 10.56 23.80
CA ARG A 102 23.90 9.28 23.09
C ARG A 102 23.42 9.48 21.66
N ASP A 103 24.15 8.90 20.70
CA ASP A 103 23.80 8.97 19.29
C ASP A 103 22.62 8.04 18.97
N MET A 104 21.61 8.61 18.33
CA MET A 104 20.41 7.92 17.89
C MET A 104 20.07 8.34 16.46
N LEU A 105 19.17 7.61 15.84
CA LEU A 105 18.57 7.97 14.57
C LEU A 105 17.09 7.63 14.55
N PHE A 106 16.34 8.34 13.70
CA PHE A 106 15.00 7.91 13.34
C PHE A 106 15.14 6.87 12.22
N SER A 107 14.55 5.69 12.43
CA SER A 107 14.62 4.53 11.54
C SER A 107 14.21 4.87 10.09
N PRO A 108 15.12 4.76 9.11
CA PRO A 108 14.74 4.78 7.69
C PRO A 108 14.38 3.38 7.15
N THR A 109 14.83 2.35 7.86
CA THR A 109 14.61 0.89 7.70
C THR A 109 15.08 0.19 8.98
N ALA A 110 15.02 -1.15 9.06
CA ALA A 110 15.23 -1.92 10.28
C ALA A 110 16.02 -3.24 10.11
N GLU A 111 16.87 -3.40 9.07
CA GLU A 111 17.67 -4.63 8.90
C GLU A 111 18.48 -4.97 10.17
N GLU A 112 19.18 -3.99 10.75
CA GLU A 112 20.00 -4.20 11.94
C GLU A 112 19.17 -4.54 13.17
N MET A 113 18.01 -3.89 13.37
CA MET A 113 17.13 -4.11 14.52
C MET A 113 16.55 -5.53 14.52
N PHE A 114 16.07 -6.00 13.36
CA PHE A 114 15.55 -7.36 13.26
C PHE A 114 16.65 -8.39 13.42
N THR A 115 17.84 -8.12 12.86
CA THR A 115 19.02 -8.98 13.06
C THR A 115 19.43 -9.06 14.53
N ASP A 116 19.39 -7.93 15.26
CA ASP A 116 19.72 -7.87 16.69
C ASP A 116 18.74 -8.68 17.56
N VAL A 117 17.44 -8.55 17.29
CA VAL A 117 16.43 -9.36 17.98
C VAL A 117 16.58 -10.84 17.65
N PHE A 118 16.85 -11.16 16.38
CA PHE A 118 17.08 -12.53 15.94
C PHE A 118 18.28 -13.15 16.65
N ARG A 119 19.47 -12.52 16.60
CA ARG A 119 20.70 -13.06 17.19
C ARG A 119 20.63 -13.25 18.70
N ALA A 120 19.75 -12.50 19.37
CA ALA A 120 19.54 -12.62 20.82
C ALA A 120 18.69 -13.84 21.22
N HIS A 121 17.85 -14.38 20.33
CA HIS A 121 16.83 -15.37 20.69
C HIS A 121 16.89 -16.66 19.87
N VAL A 122 17.40 -16.63 18.65
CA VAL A 122 17.45 -17.79 17.74
C VAL A 122 18.85 -18.36 17.71
N ASN A 123 18.99 -19.66 18.03
CA ASN A 123 20.30 -20.29 18.20
C ASN A 123 20.47 -21.60 17.42
N SER A 124 19.39 -22.18 16.87
CA SER A 124 19.40 -23.47 16.20
C SER A 124 18.71 -23.40 14.85
N TYR A 125 19.19 -24.18 13.88
CA TYR A 125 18.53 -24.38 12.59
C TYR A 125 17.06 -24.83 12.70
N LYS A 126 16.66 -25.44 13.83
CA LYS A 126 15.30 -25.92 14.09
C LYS A 126 14.26 -24.81 14.25
N ASP A 127 14.71 -23.59 14.50
CA ASP A 127 13.85 -22.41 14.61
C ASP A 127 13.65 -21.71 13.25
N LEU A 128 14.24 -22.25 12.17
CA LEU A 128 14.17 -21.73 10.81
C LEU A 128 13.33 -22.66 9.91
N PRO A 129 12.69 -22.15 8.84
CA PRO A 129 12.73 -20.76 8.35
C PRO A 129 11.89 -19.81 9.22
N LEU A 130 12.30 -18.55 9.31
CA LEU A 130 11.61 -17.51 10.08
C LEU A 130 11.41 -16.24 9.25
N THR A 131 10.20 -15.68 9.26
CA THR A 131 9.93 -14.36 8.65
C THR A 131 9.18 -13.47 9.62
N LEU A 132 9.78 -12.34 9.97
CA LEU A 132 9.22 -11.35 10.88
C LEU A 132 8.96 -10.05 10.12
N TYR A 133 7.89 -9.32 10.45
CA TYR A 133 7.61 -8.03 9.82
C TYR A 133 6.94 -7.05 10.77
N GLN A 134 6.92 -5.77 10.40
CA GLN A 134 6.19 -4.72 11.10
C GLN A 134 5.48 -3.80 10.12
N VAL A 135 4.52 -3.02 10.59
CA VAL A 135 4.04 -1.82 9.89
C VAL A 135 4.30 -0.63 10.80
N GLN A 136 5.21 0.25 10.41
CA GLN A 136 5.73 1.30 11.29
C GLN A 136 6.17 2.53 10.50
N TRP A 137 6.09 3.70 11.15
CA TRP A 137 6.62 4.95 10.62
C TRP A 137 8.13 4.89 10.43
N LYS A 138 8.57 5.44 9.30
CA LYS A 138 9.96 5.59 8.89
C LYS A 138 10.25 7.04 8.56
N PHE A 139 11.52 7.41 8.61
CA PHE A 139 11.96 8.74 8.22
C PHE A 139 13.16 8.66 7.28
N ARG A 140 13.08 9.33 6.13
CA ARG A 140 14.21 9.61 5.24
C ARG A 140 14.21 11.12 4.97
N ASP A 141 15.32 11.81 5.25
CA ASP A 141 15.44 13.26 5.08
C ASP A 141 15.65 13.64 3.61
N GLU A 142 14.66 13.32 2.78
CA GLU A 142 14.64 13.58 1.35
C GLU A 142 14.91 15.08 1.08
N ILE A 143 15.94 15.36 0.27
CA ILE A 143 16.41 16.71 -0.02
C ILE A 143 15.33 17.58 -0.68
N ARG A 144 14.46 16.97 -1.50
CA ARG A 144 13.38 17.67 -2.20
C ARG A 144 12.08 16.87 -2.11
N PRO A 145 11.39 16.89 -0.95
CA PRO A 145 10.15 16.15 -0.79
C PRO A 145 9.08 16.78 -1.68
N ARG A 146 8.37 15.94 -2.41
CA ARG A 146 7.42 16.35 -3.46
C ARG A 146 6.30 15.33 -3.58
N PHE A 147 5.30 15.65 -4.40
CA PHE A 147 4.27 14.68 -4.79
C PHE A 147 3.45 14.13 -3.61
N GLY A 148 3.20 14.95 -2.57
CA GLY A 148 2.34 14.54 -1.47
C GLY A 148 2.97 13.39 -0.67
N VAL A 149 2.17 12.33 -0.48
CA VAL A 149 2.56 11.09 0.23
C VAL A 149 3.48 10.17 -0.59
N MET A 150 3.72 10.48 -1.87
CA MET A 150 4.53 9.63 -2.76
C MET A 150 6.02 9.72 -2.45
N ARG A 151 6.50 10.95 -2.21
CA ARG A 151 7.89 11.27 -1.89
C ARG A 151 7.96 12.26 -0.73
N GLY A 152 7.51 11.79 0.43
CA GLY A 152 7.60 12.48 1.71
C GLY A 152 8.93 12.21 2.44
N ARG A 153 9.01 12.67 3.69
CA ARG A 153 10.11 12.39 4.61
C ARG A 153 9.71 11.41 5.71
N GLU A 154 8.56 11.66 6.33
CA GLU A 154 7.92 10.72 7.25
C GLU A 154 6.86 9.91 6.50
N PHE A 155 7.01 8.60 6.47
CA PHE A 155 6.14 7.71 5.72
C PHE A 155 5.89 6.40 6.46
N TYR A 156 4.78 5.76 6.15
CA TYR A 156 4.32 4.56 6.82
C TYR A 156 4.59 3.35 5.92
N MET A 157 5.33 2.38 6.44
CA MET A 157 5.86 1.27 5.66
C MET A 157 5.63 -0.05 6.38
N LYS A 158 5.26 -1.08 5.60
CA LYS A 158 5.46 -2.46 6.03
C LYS A 158 6.85 -2.89 5.60
N ASP A 159 7.68 -3.29 6.54
CA ASP A 159 9.02 -3.85 6.32
C ASP A 159 9.11 -5.18 7.05
N GLY A 160 9.68 -6.19 6.40
CA GLY A 160 9.93 -7.48 7.04
C GLY A 160 11.16 -8.16 6.48
N TYR A 161 11.57 -9.21 7.18
CA TYR A 161 12.90 -9.81 7.11
C TYR A 161 12.80 -11.32 7.32
N ASN A 162 13.37 -12.09 6.40
CA ASN A 162 13.49 -13.54 6.52
C ASN A 162 14.90 -13.94 7.01
N PHE A 163 14.95 -15.07 7.70
CA PHE A 163 16.16 -15.70 8.22
C PHE A 163 16.07 -17.20 7.90
N ASP A 164 17.07 -17.70 7.18
CA ASP A 164 17.03 -19.04 6.61
C ASP A 164 18.41 -19.71 6.69
N MET A 165 18.42 -21.05 6.67
CA MET A 165 19.67 -21.82 6.79
C MET A 165 20.52 -21.77 5.54
N SER A 166 19.88 -21.77 4.37
CA SER A 166 20.55 -21.86 3.08
C SER A 166 20.07 -20.76 2.14
N LYS A 167 20.80 -20.57 1.05
CA LYS A 167 20.38 -19.68 -0.04
C LYS A 167 19.09 -20.18 -0.66
N GLU A 168 18.93 -21.49 -0.82
CA GLU A 168 17.77 -22.13 -1.43
C GLU A 168 16.51 -21.85 -0.59
N ASP A 169 16.59 -21.99 0.73
CA ASP A 169 15.50 -21.66 1.65
C ASP A 169 15.15 -20.17 1.60
N ALA A 170 16.16 -19.29 1.58
CA ALA A 170 15.95 -17.84 1.47
C ALA A 170 15.31 -17.44 0.13
N LEU A 171 15.63 -18.14 -0.97
CA LEU A 171 14.98 -17.93 -2.26
C LEU A 171 13.53 -18.45 -2.27
N HIS A 172 13.23 -19.52 -1.52
CA HIS A 172 11.84 -19.90 -1.31
C HIS A 172 11.08 -18.81 -0.53
N ALA A 173 11.66 -18.25 0.54
CA ALA A 173 11.07 -17.12 1.26
C ALA A 173 10.84 -15.90 0.34
N TYR A 174 11.81 -15.58 -0.51
CA TYR A 174 11.69 -14.55 -1.55
C TYR A 174 10.48 -14.77 -2.46
N ASN A 175 10.26 -16.01 -2.91
CA ASN A 175 9.12 -16.36 -3.75
C ASN A 175 7.79 -16.19 -2.99
N ARG A 176 7.73 -16.60 -1.72
CA ARG A 176 6.54 -16.36 -0.86
C ARG A 176 6.24 -14.86 -0.74
N HIS A 177 7.28 -14.02 -0.60
CA HIS A 177 7.11 -12.57 -0.57
C HIS A 177 6.52 -12.04 -1.88
N LEU A 178 7.03 -12.48 -3.03
CA LEU A 178 6.48 -12.09 -4.32
C LEU A 178 5.00 -12.44 -4.45
N VAL A 179 4.63 -13.68 -4.14
CA VAL A 179 3.24 -14.15 -4.22
C VAL A 179 2.34 -13.34 -3.29
N SER A 180 2.77 -13.12 -2.04
CA SER A 180 2.05 -12.27 -1.07
C SER A 180 1.84 -10.85 -1.59
N TYR A 181 2.83 -10.27 -2.28
CA TYR A 181 2.75 -8.91 -2.83
C TYR A 181 1.77 -8.83 -4.00
N LEU A 182 1.83 -9.79 -4.94
CA LEU A 182 0.88 -9.87 -6.04
C LEU A 182 -0.57 -9.89 -5.53
N ARG A 183 -0.87 -10.77 -4.56
CA ARG A 183 -2.20 -10.80 -3.90
C ARG A 183 -2.54 -9.47 -3.23
N THR A 184 -1.59 -8.90 -2.51
CA THR A 184 -1.79 -7.64 -1.77
C THR A 184 -2.24 -6.52 -2.70
N TYR A 185 -1.55 -6.33 -3.83
CA TYR A 185 -1.86 -5.26 -4.77
C TYR A 185 -3.16 -5.53 -5.55
N GLU A 186 -3.42 -6.76 -5.98
CA GLU A 186 -4.68 -7.11 -6.65
C GLU A 186 -5.89 -6.88 -5.75
N ARG A 187 -5.80 -7.22 -4.45
CA ARG A 187 -6.85 -6.92 -3.46
C ARG A 187 -7.10 -5.42 -3.26
N MET A 188 -6.13 -4.57 -3.61
CA MET A 188 -6.25 -3.12 -3.62
C MET A 188 -6.72 -2.57 -4.96
N GLY A 189 -7.04 -3.43 -5.94
CA GLY A 189 -7.42 -3.04 -7.29
C GLY A 189 -6.26 -2.46 -8.11
N LEU A 190 -5.01 -2.76 -7.72
CA LEU A 190 -3.81 -2.32 -8.43
C LEU A 190 -3.21 -3.46 -9.24
N GLN A 191 -2.72 -3.14 -10.42
CA GLN A 191 -1.84 -4.02 -11.19
C GLN A 191 -0.39 -3.58 -11.02
N ALA A 192 0.27 -4.10 -9.98
CA ALA A 192 1.67 -3.83 -9.71
C ALA A 192 2.55 -4.91 -10.36
N ILE A 193 3.37 -4.52 -11.32
CA ILE A 193 4.19 -5.44 -12.12
C ILE A 193 5.53 -5.64 -11.40
N PRO A 194 5.94 -6.89 -11.11
CA PRO A 194 7.28 -7.16 -10.62
C PRO A 194 8.29 -6.89 -11.74
N MET A 195 9.21 -5.98 -11.50
CA MET A 195 10.26 -5.61 -12.44
C MET A 195 11.62 -5.80 -11.80
N ARG A 196 12.58 -6.33 -12.57
CA ARG A 196 13.96 -6.42 -12.10
C ARG A 196 14.49 -5.00 -11.84
N ALA A 197 15.17 -4.83 -10.71
CA ALA A 197 15.61 -3.54 -10.21
C ALA A 197 17.07 -3.59 -9.71
N ASP A 198 17.63 -2.43 -9.37
CA ASP A 198 18.93 -2.31 -8.70
C ASP A 198 18.78 -2.61 -7.21
N SER A 199 19.80 -3.21 -6.58
CA SER A 199 19.74 -3.58 -5.16
C SER A 199 20.14 -2.44 -4.21
N GLY A 200 20.68 -1.34 -4.74
CA GLY A 200 21.02 -0.13 -3.99
C GLY A 200 21.89 -0.38 -2.75
N PRO A 201 21.76 0.45 -1.69
CA PRO A 201 22.57 0.33 -0.48
C PRO A 201 22.18 -0.85 0.42
N ILE A 202 21.10 -1.58 0.10
CA ILE A 202 20.69 -2.80 0.81
C ILE A 202 21.58 -3.98 0.40
N GLY A 203 22.01 -4.02 -0.87
CA GLY A 203 22.90 -5.05 -1.44
C GLY A 203 22.17 -6.30 -1.96
N GLY A 204 22.93 -7.22 -2.58
CA GLY A 204 22.44 -8.48 -3.14
C GLY A 204 22.21 -8.47 -4.66
N ASP A 205 21.94 -9.66 -5.23
CA ASP A 205 21.80 -9.87 -6.69
C ASP A 205 20.36 -10.19 -7.14
N TYR A 206 19.46 -10.42 -6.17
CA TYR A 206 18.07 -10.80 -6.41
C TYR A 206 17.13 -9.76 -5.81
N THR A 207 16.54 -8.92 -6.67
CA THR A 207 15.60 -7.88 -6.28
C THR A 207 14.55 -7.65 -7.36
N HIS A 208 13.31 -7.42 -6.91
CA HIS A 208 12.21 -6.99 -7.77
C HIS A 208 11.50 -5.81 -7.09
N GLU A 209 11.31 -4.75 -7.86
CA GLU A 209 10.40 -3.66 -7.53
C GLU A 209 9.01 -3.98 -8.09
N PHE A 210 7.97 -3.63 -7.35
CA PHE A 210 6.59 -3.73 -7.79
C PHE A 210 6.14 -2.35 -8.23
N LEU A 211 5.94 -2.17 -9.53
CA LEU A 211 5.60 -0.88 -10.12
C LEU A 211 4.17 -0.84 -10.64
N VAL A 212 3.42 0.16 -10.21
CA VAL A 212 2.13 0.53 -10.80
C VAL A 212 2.40 1.52 -11.94
N LEU A 213 1.95 1.21 -13.15
CA LEU A 213 2.12 2.08 -14.31
C LEU A 213 1.32 3.38 -14.12
N ALA A 214 2.00 4.52 -14.23
CA ALA A 214 1.39 5.84 -14.12
C ALA A 214 2.30 6.90 -14.76
N ASP A 215 1.73 7.84 -15.52
CA ASP A 215 2.49 8.89 -16.22
C ASP A 215 3.29 9.79 -15.27
N THR A 216 2.83 9.93 -14.02
CA THR A 216 3.51 10.70 -12.96
C THR A 216 4.51 9.87 -12.16
N GLY A 217 4.72 8.60 -12.51
CA GLY A 217 5.66 7.70 -11.84
C GLY A 217 7.09 8.22 -11.89
N GLU A 218 7.89 7.96 -10.86
CA GLU A 218 9.26 8.48 -10.80
C GLU A 218 10.23 7.61 -11.63
N SER A 219 9.99 6.30 -11.70
CA SER A 219 10.84 5.34 -12.38
C SER A 219 10.47 5.22 -13.85
N GLU A 220 11.46 5.27 -14.74
CA GLU A 220 11.29 4.85 -16.13
C GLU A 220 11.28 3.32 -16.19
N VAL A 221 10.38 2.74 -17.00
CA VAL A 221 10.23 1.29 -17.12
C VAL A 221 10.16 0.85 -18.57
N PHE A 222 10.69 -0.35 -18.84
CA PHE A 222 10.67 -1.00 -20.14
C PHE A 222 10.13 -2.41 -19.99
N TYR A 223 9.09 -2.74 -20.75
CA TYR A 223 8.40 -4.00 -20.56
C TYR A 223 7.75 -4.52 -21.85
N ASP A 224 7.50 -5.83 -21.84
CA ASP A 224 6.66 -6.51 -22.82
C ASP A 224 5.18 -6.26 -22.49
N SER A 225 4.40 -5.76 -23.45
CA SER A 225 2.99 -5.40 -23.20
C SER A 225 2.14 -6.55 -22.66
N LYS A 226 2.53 -7.81 -22.83
CA LYS A 226 1.78 -8.96 -22.29
C LYS A 226 1.92 -9.16 -20.79
N VAL A 227 2.85 -8.47 -20.11
CA VAL A 227 2.95 -8.55 -18.64
C VAL A 227 1.67 -8.09 -17.96
N THR A 228 0.94 -7.15 -18.59
CA THR A 228 -0.34 -6.64 -18.07
C THR A 228 -1.51 -7.59 -18.30
N ASP A 229 -1.30 -8.72 -19.00
CA ASP A 229 -2.33 -9.75 -19.18
C ASP A 229 -2.25 -10.81 -18.06
N ILE A 230 -1.16 -10.83 -17.28
CA ILE A 230 -0.94 -11.80 -16.21
C ILE A 230 -1.65 -11.31 -14.94
N GLN A 231 -2.46 -12.19 -14.34
CA GLN A 231 -3.17 -11.96 -13.09
C GLN A 231 -3.10 -13.20 -12.22
N LEU A 232 -2.95 -12.99 -10.92
CA LEU A 232 -2.95 -14.06 -9.94
C LEU A 232 -4.38 -14.51 -9.68
N GLY A 233 -5.30 -13.56 -9.48
CA GLY A 233 -6.72 -13.82 -9.28
C GLY A 233 -6.99 -14.61 -7.99
N GLU A 234 -8.03 -15.43 -8.01
CA GLU A 234 -8.50 -16.19 -6.84
C GLU A 234 -7.77 -17.53 -6.64
N ARG A 235 -6.56 -17.70 -7.18
CA ARG A 235 -5.77 -18.94 -7.03
C ARG A 235 -5.55 -19.25 -5.55
N GLU A 236 -5.84 -20.49 -5.17
CA GLU A 236 -5.43 -21.08 -3.89
C GLU A 236 -3.96 -21.48 -3.98
N ILE A 237 -3.16 -21.03 -3.02
CA ILE A 237 -1.70 -21.16 -3.05
C ILE A 237 -1.23 -21.72 -1.71
N ASP A 238 -0.55 -22.85 -1.77
CA ASP A 238 0.21 -23.43 -0.67
C ASP A 238 1.57 -22.73 -0.59
N TYR A 239 1.73 -21.86 0.41
CA TYR A 239 2.95 -21.11 0.63
C TYR A 239 4.12 -21.99 1.10
N ASP A 240 3.86 -23.21 1.59
CA ASP A 240 4.91 -24.16 1.99
C ASP A 240 5.40 -24.98 0.78
N SER A 241 4.70 -24.93 -0.35
CA SER A 241 5.12 -25.58 -1.59
C SER A 241 6.16 -24.74 -2.33
N VAL A 242 7.41 -25.22 -2.32
CA VAL A 242 8.52 -24.60 -3.06
C VAL A 242 8.21 -24.51 -4.55
N ASP A 243 7.74 -25.61 -5.15
CA ASP A 243 7.45 -25.69 -6.57
C ASP A 243 6.30 -24.76 -6.98
N GLN A 244 5.26 -24.64 -6.15
CA GLN A 244 4.13 -23.77 -6.48
C GLN A 244 4.52 -22.29 -6.41
N CYS A 245 5.25 -21.88 -5.37
CA CYS A 245 5.75 -20.50 -5.25
C CYS A 245 6.74 -20.16 -6.36
N GLN A 246 7.62 -21.10 -6.72
CA GLN A 246 8.58 -20.96 -7.83
C GLN A 246 7.87 -20.83 -9.18
N SER A 247 6.84 -21.65 -9.44
CA SER A 247 6.04 -21.55 -10.67
C SER A 247 5.40 -20.17 -10.83
N ILE A 248 4.93 -19.56 -9.75
CA ILE A 248 4.33 -18.21 -9.81
C ILE A 248 5.42 -17.15 -10.06
N LEU A 249 6.57 -17.23 -9.38
CA LEU A 249 7.71 -16.35 -9.69
C LEU A 249 8.05 -16.44 -11.18
N GLU A 250 8.20 -17.65 -11.71
CA GLU A 250 8.55 -17.87 -13.12
C GLU A 250 7.49 -17.30 -14.07
N GLU A 251 6.20 -17.52 -13.80
CA GLU A 251 5.12 -16.96 -14.62
C GLU A 251 5.18 -15.42 -14.67
N PHE A 252 5.31 -14.78 -13.50
CA PHE A 252 5.30 -13.32 -13.38
C PHE A 252 6.61 -12.65 -13.79
N THR A 253 7.69 -13.41 -13.98
CA THR A 253 9.01 -12.89 -14.40
C THR A 253 9.49 -13.44 -15.75
N ALA A 254 8.71 -14.31 -16.40
CA ALA A 254 9.03 -14.90 -17.71
C ALA A 254 9.12 -13.86 -18.83
N LEU A 255 8.31 -12.81 -18.75
CA LEU A 255 8.29 -11.73 -19.72
C LEU A 255 9.22 -10.60 -19.28
N TYR A 256 9.82 -9.91 -20.25
CA TYR A 256 10.73 -8.82 -19.96
C TYR A 256 9.99 -7.66 -19.26
N ALA A 257 10.41 -7.31 -18.05
CA ALA A 257 9.97 -6.12 -17.32
C ALA A 257 11.09 -5.62 -16.41
N ARG A 258 11.57 -4.40 -16.66
CA ARG A 258 12.74 -3.84 -15.98
C ARG A 258 12.60 -2.35 -15.73
N THR A 259 13.16 -1.88 -14.62
CA THR A 259 13.40 -0.46 -14.39
C THR A 259 14.49 0.07 -15.33
N GLY A 260 14.56 1.39 -15.51
CA GLY A 260 15.55 2.02 -16.36
C GLY A 260 17.00 1.69 -15.98
N GLU A 261 17.27 1.51 -14.68
CA GLU A 261 18.61 1.19 -14.15
C GLU A 261 19.10 -0.19 -14.60
N THR A 262 18.18 -1.15 -14.77
CA THR A 262 18.52 -2.52 -15.18
C THR A 262 18.15 -2.84 -16.62
N HIS A 263 17.73 -1.82 -17.39
CA HIS A 263 17.33 -1.97 -18.77
C HIS A 263 18.50 -2.47 -19.65
N GLU A 264 18.22 -3.53 -20.39
CA GLU A 264 19.15 -4.16 -21.33
C GLU A 264 18.59 -4.09 -22.76
N ALA A 265 19.10 -3.14 -23.56
CA ALA A 265 18.59 -2.83 -24.88
C ALA A 265 18.57 -4.04 -25.85
N ASN A 266 19.54 -4.94 -25.76
CA ASN A 266 19.61 -6.13 -26.63
C ASN A 266 18.50 -7.14 -26.29
N GLN A 267 18.26 -7.39 -25.00
CA GLN A 267 17.17 -8.28 -24.56
C GLN A 267 15.81 -7.66 -24.92
N PHE A 268 15.63 -6.37 -24.68
CA PHE A 268 14.40 -5.67 -25.03
C PHE A 268 14.14 -5.67 -26.55
N GLY A 269 15.18 -5.46 -27.35
CA GLY A 269 15.13 -5.50 -28.81
C GLY A 269 14.76 -6.87 -29.39
N SER A 270 14.87 -7.95 -28.62
CA SER A 270 14.44 -9.30 -29.03
C SER A 270 12.93 -9.53 -28.93
N ILE A 271 12.22 -8.67 -28.19
CA ILE A 271 10.75 -8.68 -28.08
C ILE A 271 10.15 -8.18 -29.40
N PRO A 272 9.01 -8.74 -29.88
CA PRO A 272 8.32 -8.18 -31.05
C PRO A 272 8.00 -6.69 -30.87
N LYS A 273 8.26 -5.86 -31.91
CA LYS A 273 8.20 -4.39 -31.82
C LYS A 273 6.85 -3.88 -31.32
N GLU A 274 5.76 -4.52 -31.71
CA GLU A 274 4.39 -4.19 -31.32
C GLU A 274 4.10 -4.46 -29.84
N ARG A 275 4.94 -5.25 -29.15
CA ARG A 275 4.86 -5.56 -27.71
C ARG A 275 5.84 -4.74 -26.87
N GLN A 276 6.83 -4.10 -27.47
CA GLN A 276 7.76 -3.25 -26.76
C GLN A 276 7.02 -2.02 -26.18
N ARG A 277 7.11 -1.81 -24.88
CA ARG A 277 6.54 -0.64 -24.19
C ARG A 277 7.60 0.04 -23.33
N SER A 278 7.50 1.36 -23.27
CA SER A 278 8.20 2.21 -22.31
C SER A 278 7.16 3.10 -21.64
N ALA A 279 7.26 3.26 -20.33
CA ALA A 279 6.33 4.04 -19.53
C ALA A 279 7.03 4.58 -18.29
N ARG A 280 6.24 5.22 -17.42
CA ARG A 280 6.66 5.56 -16.05
C ARG A 280 5.89 4.72 -15.04
N GLY A 281 6.54 4.43 -13.92
CA GLY A 281 6.01 3.58 -12.86
C GLY A 281 6.19 4.20 -11.48
N ILE A 282 5.25 3.90 -10.61
CA ILE A 282 5.31 4.18 -9.17
C ILE A 282 5.72 2.89 -8.48
N GLU A 283 6.91 2.89 -7.88
CA GLU A 283 7.36 1.81 -7.00
C GLU A 283 6.55 1.81 -5.69
N VAL A 284 5.75 0.76 -5.48
CA VAL A 284 4.86 0.59 -4.32
C VAL A 284 5.40 -0.42 -3.30
N GLY A 285 6.38 -1.22 -3.69
CA GLY A 285 7.14 -2.08 -2.80
C GLY A 285 8.29 -2.77 -3.50
N GLN A 286 9.15 -3.39 -2.71
CA GLN A 286 10.37 -4.03 -3.18
C GLN A 286 10.73 -5.23 -2.31
N ILE A 287 11.29 -6.26 -2.93
CA ILE A 287 11.77 -7.47 -2.24
C ILE A 287 13.24 -7.71 -2.60
N PHE A 288 14.03 -8.12 -1.61
CA PHE A 288 15.47 -8.29 -1.71
C PHE A 288 15.92 -9.61 -1.11
N TYR A 289 16.91 -10.23 -1.72
CA TYR A 289 17.78 -11.23 -1.07
C TYR A 289 19.21 -10.71 -1.05
N PHE A 290 19.78 -10.59 0.15
CA PHE A 290 21.13 -10.06 0.38
C PHE A 290 22.07 -11.05 1.08
N GLY A 291 21.68 -12.33 1.15
CA GLY A 291 22.50 -13.40 1.69
C GLY A 291 22.88 -13.14 3.14
N THR A 292 24.16 -13.26 3.45
CA THR A 292 24.67 -13.20 4.82
C THR A 292 25.13 -11.80 5.24
N LEU A 293 24.90 -10.76 4.43
CA LEU A 293 25.46 -9.42 4.60
C LEU A 293 25.34 -8.84 6.02
N TYR A 294 24.15 -8.93 6.63
CA TYR A 294 23.91 -8.44 7.99
C TYR A 294 24.29 -9.48 9.04
N SER A 295 23.97 -10.75 8.79
CA SER A 295 24.26 -11.83 9.72
C SER A 295 25.76 -12.00 10.02
N GLU A 296 26.63 -11.81 9.04
CA GLU A 296 28.09 -11.86 9.23
C GLU A 296 28.59 -10.69 10.06
N LYS A 297 28.12 -9.48 9.76
CA LYS A 297 28.56 -8.25 10.45
C LYS A 297 28.06 -8.16 11.89
N LEU A 298 26.82 -8.59 12.14
CA LEU A 298 26.20 -8.56 13.46
C LEU A 298 26.34 -9.89 14.23
N GLY A 299 26.99 -10.91 13.66
CA GLY A 299 27.14 -12.21 14.32
C GLY A 299 25.81 -12.92 14.59
N ALA A 300 24.85 -12.81 13.68
CA ALA A 300 23.60 -13.57 13.74
C ALA A 300 23.84 -15.00 13.24
N LEU A 301 24.29 -15.87 14.16
CA LEU A 301 24.70 -17.24 13.87
C LEU A 301 23.74 -18.26 14.48
N VAL A 302 23.46 -19.33 13.76
CA VAL A 302 22.72 -20.50 14.26
C VAL A 302 23.59 -21.75 14.25
N THR A 303 23.27 -22.71 15.09
CA THR A 303 23.89 -24.04 15.05
C THR A 303 23.20 -24.90 13.99
N ASP A 304 23.95 -25.37 12.99
CA ASP A 304 23.49 -26.30 11.94
C ASP A 304 23.30 -27.74 12.46
N ASP A 305 22.88 -28.66 11.59
CA ASP A 305 22.68 -30.07 11.92
C ASP A 305 23.99 -30.85 12.16
N GLN A 306 25.14 -30.28 11.78
CA GLN A 306 26.47 -30.82 12.10
C GLN A 306 27.10 -30.20 13.36
N GLY A 307 26.44 -29.22 13.98
CA GLY A 307 26.91 -28.54 15.18
C GLY A 307 27.77 -27.30 14.95
N ASN A 308 27.98 -26.86 13.71
CA ASN A 308 28.75 -25.66 13.40
C ASN A 308 27.91 -24.39 13.59
N LYS A 309 28.56 -23.27 13.93
CA LYS A 309 27.93 -21.95 13.93
C LYS A 309 28.05 -21.32 12.56
N VAL A 310 26.91 -21.11 11.89
CA VAL A 310 26.85 -20.54 10.54
C VAL A 310 26.01 -19.27 10.52
N PRO A 311 26.38 -18.24 9.72
CA PRO A 311 25.55 -17.07 9.50
C PRO A 311 24.28 -17.46 8.73
N VAL A 312 23.16 -16.85 9.08
CA VAL A 312 21.88 -17.09 8.39
C VAL A 312 21.77 -16.30 7.09
N HIS A 313 21.15 -16.90 6.10
CA HIS A 313 20.76 -16.22 4.88
C HIS A 313 19.54 -15.34 5.13
N MET A 314 19.57 -14.13 4.57
CA MET A 314 18.57 -13.12 4.84
C MET A 314 18.09 -12.42 3.58
N GLY A 315 16.87 -11.88 3.69
CA GLY A 315 16.26 -10.98 2.73
C GLY A 315 15.38 -9.96 3.45
N SER A 316 14.90 -8.97 2.69
CA SER A 316 13.94 -7.99 3.19
C SER A 316 12.85 -7.70 2.18
N HIS A 317 11.71 -7.23 2.68
CA HIS A 317 10.55 -6.95 1.85
C HIS A 317 9.76 -5.74 2.37
N GLY A 318 9.72 -4.66 1.58
CA GLY A 318 9.05 -3.40 1.89
C GLY A 318 7.78 -3.15 1.07
N ILE A 319 6.71 -2.62 1.69
CA ILE A 319 5.53 -2.04 1.03
C ILE A 319 5.32 -0.62 1.57
N GLY A 320 5.26 0.37 0.70
CA GLY A 320 4.97 1.75 1.08
C GLY A 320 3.48 1.97 1.36
N VAL A 321 3.02 1.62 2.56
CA VAL A 321 1.59 1.71 2.96
C VAL A 321 1.02 3.12 2.78
N SER A 322 1.74 4.16 3.21
CA SER A 322 1.28 5.55 2.98
C SER A 322 1.35 5.96 1.51
N ARG A 323 2.36 5.47 0.76
CA ARG A 323 2.55 5.74 -0.67
C ARG A 323 1.43 5.11 -1.49
N LEU A 324 0.95 3.93 -1.12
CA LEU A 324 -0.14 3.22 -1.78
C LEU A 324 -1.41 4.05 -1.87
N VAL A 325 -1.73 4.88 -0.87
CA VAL A 325 -2.91 5.76 -0.92
C VAL A 325 -2.84 6.69 -2.12
N GLY A 326 -1.66 7.28 -2.39
CA GLY A 326 -1.46 8.14 -3.56
C GLY A 326 -1.40 7.34 -4.86
N ALA A 327 -0.74 6.18 -4.86
CA ALA A 327 -0.64 5.31 -6.04
C ALA A 327 -2.01 4.82 -6.53
N ILE A 328 -2.91 4.45 -5.62
CA ILE A 328 -4.28 4.04 -5.94
C ILE A 328 -5.05 5.20 -6.58
N ILE A 329 -4.89 6.42 -6.08
CA ILE A 329 -5.55 7.60 -6.67
C ILE A 329 -4.98 7.92 -8.05
N GLU A 330 -3.66 7.85 -8.25
CA GLU A 330 -3.07 8.03 -9.59
C GLU A 330 -3.63 7.00 -10.58
N ALA A 331 -3.81 5.75 -10.16
CA ALA A 331 -4.39 4.69 -10.99
C ALA A 331 -5.93 4.76 -11.14
N SER A 332 -6.62 5.48 -10.26
CA SER A 332 -8.09 5.44 -10.17
C SER A 332 -8.69 6.79 -9.78
N HIS A 333 -8.86 7.66 -10.78
CA HIS A 333 -9.52 8.95 -10.66
C HIS A 333 -10.16 9.38 -12.00
N ASP A 334 -10.98 10.42 -11.95
CA ASP A 334 -11.46 11.15 -13.11
C ASP A 334 -11.52 12.66 -12.81
N ASP A 335 -12.10 13.45 -13.72
CA ASP A 335 -12.25 14.91 -13.57
C ASP A 335 -13.07 15.34 -12.35
N LYS A 336 -13.93 14.46 -11.81
CA LYS A 336 -14.79 14.76 -10.67
C LYS A 336 -14.11 14.44 -9.33
N GLY A 337 -13.19 13.47 -9.31
CA GLY A 337 -12.44 13.13 -8.11
C GLY A 337 -11.92 11.71 -8.08
N ILE A 338 -11.77 11.19 -6.87
CA ILE A 338 -11.22 9.86 -6.62
C ILE A 338 -12.23 8.78 -7.05
N ILE A 339 -11.75 7.60 -7.43
CA ILE A 339 -12.56 6.39 -7.61
C ILE A 339 -11.90 5.28 -6.77
N TRP A 340 -12.45 4.96 -5.59
CA TRP A 340 -11.84 3.92 -4.77
C TRP A 340 -12.17 2.51 -5.29
N PRO A 341 -11.16 1.61 -5.39
CA PRO A 341 -11.41 0.18 -5.42
C PRO A 341 -12.12 -0.26 -4.13
N GLU A 342 -13.05 -1.20 -4.25
CA GLU A 342 -13.91 -1.58 -3.12
C GLU A 342 -13.13 -2.15 -1.92
N GLY A 343 -12.03 -2.86 -2.17
CA GLY A 343 -11.18 -3.41 -1.09
C GLY A 343 -10.58 -2.35 -0.16
N VAL A 344 -10.41 -1.12 -0.62
CA VAL A 344 -9.74 -0.03 0.13
C VAL A 344 -10.64 1.19 0.39
N THR A 345 -11.92 1.12 0.00
CA THR A 345 -12.82 2.26 0.16
C THR A 345 -12.96 2.67 1.63
N PRO A 346 -12.95 3.98 1.95
CA PRO A 346 -13.20 4.42 3.31
C PRO A 346 -14.65 4.18 3.75
N PHE A 347 -15.62 4.19 2.84
CA PHE A 347 -17.01 3.86 3.12
C PHE A 347 -17.60 3.14 1.90
N HIS A 348 -18.40 2.11 2.14
CA HIS A 348 -18.92 1.27 1.05
C HIS A 348 -19.95 2.04 0.21
N CYS A 349 -20.68 2.96 0.84
CA CYS A 349 -21.72 3.74 0.19
C CYS A 349 -21.89 5.12 0.83
N GLY A 350 -22.14 6.14 0.00
CA GLY A 350 -22.63 7.46 0.42
C GLY A 350 -24.15 7.55 0.33
N ILE A 351 -24.84 7.84 1.44
CA ILE A 351 -26.29 8.14 1.44
C ILE A 351 -26.47 9.66 1.36
N VAL A 352 -27.18 10.14 0.34
CA VAL A 352 -27.42 11.56 0.10
C VAL A 352 -28.90 11.88 0.27
N ASN A 353 -29.23 12.61 1.33
CA ASN A 353 -30.59 13.13 1.56
C ASN A 353 -30.76 14.47 0.83
N LEU A 354 -31.65 14.54 -0.16
CA LEU A 354 -31.92 15.74 -0.95
C LEU A 354 -32.79 16.78 -0.25
N LYS A 355 -33.49 16.41 0.83
CA LYS A 355 -34.40 17.29 1.59
C LYS A 355 -34.27 17.05 3.10
N GLN A 356 -33.06 17.26 3.63
CA GLN A 356 -32.79 17.05 5.06
C GLN A 356 -33.78 17.79 5.97
N GLY A 357 -34.36 17.07 6.93
CA GLY A 357 -35.37 17.59 7.86
C GLY A 357 -36.82 17.36 7.41
N ASP A 358 -37.03 16.65 6.30
CA ASP A 358 -38.33 16.14 5.89
C ASP A 358 -38.51 14.71 6.39
N ASP A 359 -39.60 14.46 7.12
CA ASP A 359 -39.83 13.22 7.88
C ASP A 359 -39.69 11.95 7.01
N ASP A 360 -40.22 11.97 5.78
CA ASP A 360 -40.17 10.82 4.87
C ASP A 360 -38.74 10.55 4.39
N THR A 361 -38.03 11.59 3.94
CA THR A 361 -36.64 11.42 3.47
C THR A 361 -35.67 11.09 4.59
N ASP A 362 -35.85 11.68 5.77
CA ASP A 362 -35.02 11.40 6.94
C ASP A 362 -35.24 9.94 7.37
N ALA A 363 -36.48 9.47 7.49
CA ALA A 363 -36.79 8.09 7.84
C ALA A 363 -36.23 7.07 6.83
N ALA A 364 -36.35 7.35 5.52
CA ALA A 364 -35.79 6.48 4.48
C ALA A 364 -34.24 6.40 4.54
N CYS A 365 -33.57 7.53 4.79
CA CYS A 365 -32.11 7.54 4.98
C CYS A 365 -31.68 6.76 6.23
N GLU A 366 -32.44 6.84 7.34
CA GLU A 366 -32.17 6.04 8.55
C GLU A 366 -32.37 4.54 8.31
N ALA A 367 -33.40 4.16 7.55
CA ALA A 367 -33.65 2.77 7.18
C ALA A 367 -32.49 2.21 6.33
N LEU A 368 -32.04 2.95 5.30
CA LEU A 368 -30.89 2.59 4.48
C LEU A 368 -29.60 2.49 5.31
N TYR A 369 -29.35 3.47 6.18
CA TYR A 369 -28.19 3.49 7.06
C TYR A 369 -28.14 2.24 7.95
N SER A 370 -29.27 1.92 8.59
CA SER A 370 -29.39 0.78 9.49
C SER A 370 -29.31 -0.55 8.73
N GLY A 371 -29.94 -0.63 7.54
CA GLY A 371 -29.90 -1.81 6.69
C GLY A 371 -28.49 -2.15 6.20
N LEU A 372 -27.76 -1.16 5.65
CA LEU A 372 -26.37 -1.37 5.23
C LEU A 372 -25.47 -1.75 6.42
N THR A 373 -25.68 -1.11 7.58
CA THR A 373 -24.92 -1.45 8.79
C THR A 373 -25.19 -2.88 9.27
N ALA A 374 -26.45 -3.34 9.18
CA ALA A 374 -26.82 -4.71 9.54
C ALA A 374 -26.21 -5.76 8.60
N LEU A 375 -25.90 -5.39 7.35
CA LEU A 375 -25.17 -6.21 6.38
C LEU A 375 -23.64 -6.19 6.59
N GLY A 376 -23.15 -5.53 7.64
CA GLY A 376 -21.71 -5.41 7.93
C GLY A 376 -21.00 -4.32 7.13
N LEU A 377 -21.75 -3.50 6.37
CA LEU A 377 -21.20 -2.41 5.59
C LEU A 377 -21.13 -1.11 6.39
N GLU A 378 -20.28 -0.21 5.92
CA GLU A 378 -20.03 1.10 6.53
C GLU A 378 -20.53 2.23 5.61
N PRO A 379 -21.78 2.72 5.77
CA PRO A 379 -22.28 3.85 5.00
C PRO A 379 -21.85 5.21 5.57
N LEU A 380 -21.62 6.19 4.69
CA LEU A 380 -21.46 7.60 5.02
C LEU A 380 -22.76 8.35 4.66
N TYR A 381 -23.52 8.77 5.67
CA TYR A 381 -24.74 9.55 5.47
C TYR A 381 -24.44 11.04 5.45
N ASP A 382 -24.60 11.71 4.30
CA ASP A 382 -24.60 13.16 4.17
C ASP A 382 -25.92 13.78 4.67
N ASP A 383 -25.99 13.92 5.99
CA ASP A 383 -27.10 14.51 6.74
C ASP A 383 -26.98 16.03 6.92
N ARG A 384 -26.10 16.69 6.15
CA ARG A 384 -25.91 18.15 6.23
C ARG A 384 -27.12 18.88 5.65
N LYS A 385 -27.43 20.06 6.19
CA LYS A 385 -28.39 21.02 5.60
C LYS A 385 -27.72 21.82 4.48
N GLU A 386 -27.43 21.13 3.37
CA GLU A 386 -26.73 21.65 2.19
C GLU A 386 -27.54 21.34 0.92
N ARG A 387 -27.37 22.15 -0.14
CA ARG A 387 -28.04 21.92 -1.43
C ARG A 387 -27.52 20.64 -2.09
N ALA A 388 -28.38 20.00 -2.88
CA ALA A 388 -28.09 18.78 -3.62
C ALA A 388 -26.75 18.83 -4.38
N GLY A 389 -26.49 19.91 -5.13
CA GLY A 389 -25.24 20.07 -5.88
C GLY A 389 -23.97 20.04 -5.02
N GLY A 390 -24.02 20.61 -3.81
CA GLY A 390 -22.89 20.56 -2.88
C GLY A 390 -22.64 19.16 -2.30
N LYS A 391 -23.73 18.42 -2.04
CA LYS A 391 -23.65 17.01 -1.62
C LYS A 391 -23.07 16.11 -2.71
N PHE A 392 -23.56 16.24 -3.94
CA PHE A 392 -23.06 15.48 -5.08
C PHE A 392 -21.58 15.76 -5.36
N ALA A 393 -21.18 17.04 -5.39
CA ALA A 393 -19.79 17.41 -5.58
C ALA A 393 -18.87 16.85 -4.49
N THR A 394 -19.35 16.79 -3.24
CA THR A 394 -18.60 16.15 -2.14
C THR A 394 -18.43 14.65 -2.38
N MET A 395 -19.52 13.95 -2.72
CA MET A 395 -19.52 12.49 -2.93
C MET A 395 -18.66 12.08 -4.12
N ASP A 396 -18.76 12.81 -5.23
CA ASP A 396 -17.96 12.55 -6.43
C ASP A 396 -16.46 12.77 -6.14
N LEU A 397 -16.13 13.81 -5.36
CA LEU A 397 -14.75 14.15 -4.98
C LEU A 397 -14.10 13.07 -4.10
N ILE A 398 -14.80 12.60 -3.06
CA ILE A 398 -14.25 11.63 -2.11
C ILE A 398 -14.26 10.18 -2.64
N GLY A 399 -15.05 9.91 -3.68
CA GLY A 399 -14.88 8.71 -4.51
C GLY A 399 -15.41 7.41 -3.95
N LEU A 400 -16.46 7.43 -3.11
CA LEU A 400 -17.06 6.20 -2.59
C LEU A 400 -17.65 5.36 -3.74
N PRO A 401 -17.51 4.02 -3.75
CA PRO A 401 -17.95 3.16 -4.84
C PRO A 401 -19.42 3.33 -5.21
N TRP A 402 -20.28 3.46 -4.20
CA TRP A 402 -21.73 3.56 -4.36
C TRP A 402 -22.28 4.85 -3.75
N ARG A 403 -23.29 5.43 -4.40
CA ARG A 403 -24.10 6.52 -3.84
C ARG A 403 -25.58 6.16 -3.92
N ILE A 404 -26.30 6.30 -2.81
CA ILE A 404 -27.77 6.23 -2.79
C ILE A 404 -28.31 7.65 -2.62
N THR A 405 -29.09 8.11 -3.60
CA THR A 405 -29.76 9.41 -3.56
C THR A 405 -31.22 9.22 -3.11
N VAL A 406 -31.58 9.88 -2.01
CA VAL A 406 -32.94 9.85 -1.45
C VAL A 406 -33.60 11.22 -1.63
N GLY A 407 -34.71 11.24 -2.35
CA GLY A 407 -35.47 12.47 -2.61
C GLY A 407 -36.98 12.26 -2.61
N PRO A 408 -37.78 13.32 -2.35
CA PRO A 408 -39.23 13.19 -2.21
C PRO A 408 -39.95 12.62 -3.44
N ARG A 409 -39.40 12.84 -4.65
CA ARG A 409 -39.99 12.31 -5.89
C ARG A 409 -39.82 10.81 -6.02
N GLY A 410 -38.61 10.29 -5.77
CA GLY A 410 -38.33 8.86 -5.80
C GLY A 410 -39.15 8.11 -4.74
N LEU A 411 -39.21 8.64 -3.51
CA LEU A 411 -39.96 8.02 -2.42
C LEU A 411 -41.47 7.91 -2.69
N LYS A 412 -42.07 8.87 -3.41
CA LYS A 412 -43.47 8.77 -3.85
C LYS A 412 -43.72 7.60 -4.80
N ASN A 413 -42.70 7.20 -5.54
CA ASN A 413 -42.72 6.04 -6.43
C ASN A 413 -42.19 4.76 -5.74
N GLY A 414 -41.83 4.83 -4.45
CA GLY A 414 -41.30 3.70 -3.69
C GLY A 414 -39.85 3.33 -4.02
N VAL A 415 -39.08 4.24 -4.63
CA VAL A 415 -37.72 3.98 -5.11
C VAL A 415 -36.69 5.01 -4.61
N VAL A 416 -35.42 4.61 -4.64
CA VAL A 416 -34.23 5.45 -4.47
C VAL A 416 -33.32 5.27 -5.68
N GLU A 417 -32.48 6.26 -5.96
CA GLU A 417 -31.52 6.17 -7.07
C GLU A 417 -30.18 5.65 -6.52
N VAL A 418 -29.63 4.60 -7.14
CA VAL A 418 -28.32 4.04 -6.84
C VAL A 418 -27.38 4.38 -7.99
N THR A 419 -26.26 5.03 -7.70
CA THR A 419 -25.24 5.41 -8.68
C THR A 419 -23.92 4.69 -8.41
N SER A 420 -23.32 4.10 -9.44
CA SER A 420 -21.93 3.62 -9.41
C SER A 420 -20.97 4.78 -9.65
N ARG A 421 -20.00 4.98 -8.75
CA ARG A 421 -18.96 6.00 -8.93
C ARG A 421 -18.01 5.67 -10.08
N ARG A 422 -17.79 4.38 -10.36
CA ARG A 422 -16.89 3.91 -11.40
C ARG A 422 -17.47 4.10 -12.81
N SER A 423 -18.70 3.65 -13.05
CA SER A 423 -19.33 3.76 -14.39
C SER A 423 -20.10 5.05 -14.58
N GLY A 424 -20.53 5.71 -13.49
CA GLY A 424 -21.44 6.85 -13.54
C GLY A 424 -22.90 6.48 -13.84
N GLU A 425 -23.19 5.20 -14.04
CA GLU A 425 -24.54 4.71 -14.31
C GLU A 425 -25.40 4.78 -13.05
N SER A 426 -26.68 5.08 -13.23
CA SER A 426 -27.66 5.17 -12.15
C SER A 426 -28.90 4.35 -12.45
N GLU A 427 -29.46 3.74 -11.42
CA GLU A 427 -30.68 2.92 -11.48
C GLU A 427 -31.64 3.29 -10.35
N GLU A 428 -32.95 3.31 -10.64
CA GLU A 428 -33.98 3.50 -9.61
C GLU A 428 -34.40 2.13 -9.06
N LEU A 429 -34.21 1.93 -7.76
CA LEU A 429 -34.47 0.66 -7.08
C LEU A 429 -35.35 0.86 -5.83
N PRO A 430 -36.23 -0.10 -5.49
CA PRO A 430 -36.78 -0.19 -4.15
C PRO A 430 -35.65 -0.31 -3.10
N ILE A 431 -35.89 0.20 -1.88
CA ILE A 431 -34.89 0.24 -0.80
C ILE A 431 -34.22 -1.12 -0.56
N GLU A 432 -35.00 -2.20 -0.46
CA GLU A 432 -34.48 -3.57 -0.25
C GLU A 432 -33.55 -4.05 -1.38
N GLN A 433 -33.87 -3.68 -2.62
CA GLN A 433 -33.02 -4.02 -3.77
C GLN A 433 -31.75 -3.17 -3.78
N ALA A 434 -31.83 -1.89 -3.40
CA ALA A 434 -30.66 -1.04 -3.24
C ALA A 434 -29.69 -1.57 -2.18
N LEU A 435 -30.21 -2.09 -1.04
CA LEU A 435 -29.39 -2.74 -0.02
C LEU A 435 -28.67 -3.98 -0.57
N THR A 436 -29.40 -4.84 -1.28
CA THR A 436 -28.85 -6.06 -1.89
C THR A 436 -27.77 -5.72 -2.92
N ARG A 437 -28.03 -4.69 -3.74
CA ARG A 437 -27.14 -4.23 -4.81
C ARG A 437 -25.77 -3.76 -4.33
N ILE A 438 -25.70 -3.23 -3.12
CA ILE A 438 -24.45 -2.69 -2.53
C ILE A 438 -23.72 -3.76 -1.71
N ALA A 439 -24.42 -4.80 -1.24
CA ALA A 439 -23.84 -5.87 -0.44
C ALA A 439 -23.28 -7.04 -1.27
N GLY A 440 -23.72 -7.19 -2.52
CA GLY A 440 -23.15 -8.12 -3.50
C GLY A 440 -22.24 -7.39 -4.46
#